data_AF-A0AAE4SZ13-F1
#
_entry.id   AF-A0AAE4SZ13-F1
#
_cell.length_a   1.000
_cell.length_b   1.000
_cell.length_c   1.000
_cell.angle_alpha   90.00
_cell.angle_beta   90.00
_cell.angle_gamma   90.00
#
_symmetry.space_group_name_H-M   'P 1'
#
loop_
_entity.id
_entity.type
_entity.pdbx_description
1 polymer ?
#
loop_
_entity_poly.entity_id
_entity_poly.type
_entity_poly.pdbx_seq_one_letter_code
_entity_poly.pdbx_strand_id
1 'polypeptide(L)'
;MVQIYFLGTGGIMPNRERNVPSIAVRYGGEILLFDAGEGTIRQMNVAKLSPMKIDKIFITHFHGDHYLGLGGLLQTMNLWNRKKPLHIYGPEHTFEFVQNFINSGFFGPAFDIYVHELGEARLKFDGYEIWSFRVKHGIPALGYVFKEEDRRGKFLPEKLKVYGLEPGPLLGKLEREGQIELNGRIIRLEDVTGPRRRGVKLVYTGDTAPCKRVALFSEKADLLIHDATYLTPEDRGESYHSTVEEACEVAKRAKVKLLALFHRAFRYSYGEYLSKATELCDVDFIVPKDFDLLTVESDHWELRNVLEGAL
;
A
#
# COMPACT_ATOMS: atom_id res chain seq x y z
N MET A 1 4.96 -5.70 -11.23
CA MET A 1 5.62 -4.47 -10.75
C MET A 1 4.59 -3.76 -9.89
N VAL A 2 4.98 -3.35 -8.68
CA VAL A 2 4.09 -2.63 -7.75
C VAL A 2 4.53 -1.18 -7.73
N GLN A 3 3.60 -0.26 -7.97
CA GLN A 3 3.85 1.19 -7.94
C GLN A 3 3.12 1.82 -6.77
N ILE A 4 3.82 2.56 -5.93
CA ILE A 4 3.28 3.24 -4.76
C ILE A 4 3.41 4.75 -5.00
N TYR A 5 2.27 5.43 -5.05
CA TYR A 5 2.16 6.87 -5.18
C TYR A 5 1.82 7.45 -3.80
N PHE A 6 2.69 8.30 -3.28
CA PHE A 6 2.44 9.05 -2.06
C PHE A 6 1.64 10.30 -2.43
N LEU A 7 0.32 10.25 -2.28
CA LEU A 7 -0.56 11.36 -2.66
C LEU A 7 -0.64 12.43 -1.57
N GLY A 8 -0.45 12.08 -0.31
CA GLY A 8 -0.28 13.02 0.78
C GLY A 8 0.52 12.39 1.90
N THR A 9 1.54 13.09 2.41
CA THR A 9 2.50 12.57 3.40
C THR A 9 2.56 13.36 4.71
N GLY A 10 1.68 14.36 4.84
CA GLY A 10 1.50 15.15 6.05
C GLY A 10 0.71 14.40 7.12
N GLY A 11 0.59 15.04 8.29
CA GLY A 11 -0.39 14.64 9.31
C GLY A 11 -1.64 15.51 9.27
N ILE A 12 -2.30 15.67 10.42
CA ILE A 12 -3.60 16.32 10.68
C ILE A 12 -4.01 17.50 9.77
N MET A 13 -3.09 18.40 9.40
CA MET A 13 -3.42 19.61 8.63
C MET A 13 -2.61 19.68 7.32
N PRO A 14 -3.28 19.84 6.15
CA PRO A 14 -2.57 20.04 4.90
C PRO A 14 -1.89 21.42 4.89
N ASN A 15 -0.77 21.53 4.19
CA ASN A 15 -0.06 22.78 4.00
C ASN A 15 0.49 22.88 2.56
N ARG A 16 1.27 23.91 2.27
CA ARG A 16 1.83 24.14 0.93
C ARG A 16 2.76 23.03 0.46
N GLU A 17 3.43 22.34 1.37
CA GLU A 17 4.40 21.29 1.07
C GLU A 17 3.73 19.92 0.94
N ARG A 18 2.74 19.62 1.79
CA ARG A 18 2.20 18.27 1.97
C ARG A 18 0.70 18.28 2.23
N ASN A 19 -0.02 17.38 1.58
CA ASN A 19 -1.40 17.05 1.86
C ASN A 19 -1.52 16.02 2.99
N VAL A 20 -2.74 15.87 3.52
CA VAL A 20 -3.10 14.82 4.48
C VAL A 20 -3.04 13.41 3.87
N PRO A 21 -2.96 12.35 4.69
CA PRO A 21 -2.69 10.98 4.25
C PRO A 21 -3.57 10.47 3.10
N SER A 22 -2.88 10.03 2.04
CA SER A 22 -3.43 9.13 1.03
C SER A 22 -2.31 8.49 0.23
N ILE A 23 -2.39 7.17 0.02
CA ILE A 23 -1.41 6.39 -0.73
C ILE A 23 -2.14 5.57 -1.78
N ALA A 24 -1.72 5.68 -3.04
CA ALA A 24 -2.27 4.86 -4.13
C ALA A 24 -1.27 3.77 -4.53
N VAL A 25 -1.66 2.52 -4.38
CA VAL A 25 -0.92 1.35 -4.88
C VAL A 25 -1.53 0.91 -6.19
N ARG A 26 -0.76 1.01 -7.28
CA ARG A 26 -1.16 0.52 -8.60
C ARG A 26 -0.57 -0.86 -8.84
N TYR A 27 -1.45 -1.82 -9.09
CA TYR A 27 -1.12 -3.22 -9.37
C TYR A 27 -2.18 -3.81 -10.30
N GLY A 28 -1.78 -4.69 -11.23
CA GLY A 28 -2.75 -5.41 -12.09
C GLY A 28 -3.68 -4.54 -12.94
N GLY A 29 -3.37 -3.26 -13.15
CA GLY A 29 -4.24 -2.31 -13.86
C GLY A 29 -5.33 -1.65 -13.01
N GLU A 30 -5.44 -2.01 -11.72
CA GLU A 30 -6.28 -1.34 -10.73
C GLU A 30 -5.47 -0.41 -9.81
N ILE A 31 -6.18 0.47 -9.11
CA ILE A 31 -5.65 1.28 -8.02
C ILE A 31 -6.32 0.85 -6.71
N LEU A 32 -5.48 0.55 -5.73
CA LEU A 32 -5.83 0.36 -4.32
C LEU A 32 -5.50 1.67 -3.61
N LEU A 33 -6.48 2.31 -2.98
CA LEU A 33 -6.26 3.54 -2.24
C LEU A 33 -6.21 3.23 -0.75
N PHE A 34 -5.15 3.63 -0.06
CA PHE A 34 -5.02 3.54 1.39
C PHE A 34 -5.16 4.94 1.97
N ASP A 35 -6.19 5.13 2.77
CA ASP A 35 -6.70 6.43 3.23
C ASP A 35 -7.08 7.41 2.10
N ALA A 36 -8.04 8.26 2.42
CA ALA A 36 -8.62 9.25 1.52
C ALA A 36 -8.85 10.57 2.28
N GLY A 37 -7.77 11.17 2.77
CA GLY A 37 -7.81 12.51 3.37
C GLY A 37 -8.34 13.59 2.43
N GLU A 38 -8.75 14.72 2.99
CA GLU A 38 -9.19 15.88 2.20
C GLU A 38 -8.15 16.24 1.11
N GLY A 39 -8.61 16.63 -0.08
CA GLY A 39 -7.72 16.98 -1.19
C GLY A 39 -7.19 15.81 -2.01
N THR A 40 -7.47 14.54 -1.63
CA THR A 40 -7.00 13.35 -2.36
C THR A 40 -7.31 13.40 -3.87
N ILE A 41 -8.49 13.84 -4.30
CA ILE A 41 -8.83 13.95 -5.74
C ILE A 41 -7.91 14.93 -6.47
N ARG A 42 -7.58 16.05 -5.84
CA ARG A 42 -6.66 17.04 -6.41
C ARG A 42 -5.27 16.40 -6.56
N GLN A 43 -4.79 15.73 -5.53
CA GLN A 43 -3.50 15.04 -5.54
C GLN A 43 -3.45 13.96 -6.64
N MET A 44 -4.52 13.17 -6.80
CA MET A 44 -4.65 12.19 -7.87
C MET A 44 -4.56 12.83 -9.26
N ASN A 45 -5.25 13.95 -9.49
CA ASN A 45 -5.19 14.66 -10.77
C ASN A 45 -3.76 15.14 -11.09
N VAL A 46 -3.08 15.73 -10.11
CA VAL A 46 -1.69 16.16 -10.24
C VAL A 46 -0.77 14.98 -10.57
N ALA A 47 -0.96 13.84 -9.90
CA ALA A 47 -0.23 12.60 -10.15
C ALA A 47 -0.66 11.85 -11.43
N LYS A 48 -1.60 12.40 -12.22
CA LYS A 48 -2.19 11.77 -13.41
C LYS A 48 -2.78 10.38 -13.12
N LEU A 49 -3.34 10.21 -11.92
CA LEU A 49 -4.12 9.03 -11.51
C LEU A 49 -5.61 9.34 -11.70
N SER A 50 -6.34 8.45 -12.38
CA SER A 50 -7.79 8.58 -12.48
C SER A 50 -8.48 7.94 -11.28
N PRO A 51 -9.32 8.68 -10.53
CA PRO A 51 -10.26 8.11 -9.56
C PRO A 51 -11.07 6.93 -10.11
N MET A 52 -11.39 6.91 -11.40
CA MET A 52 -12.18 5.84 -12.03
C MET A 52 -11.47 4.49 -12.08
N LYS A 53 -10.15 4.47 -11.84
CA LYS A 53 -9.34 3.24 -11.75
C LYS A 53 -9.23 2.70 -10.33
N ILE A 54 -9.77 3.40 -9.33
CA ILE A 54 -9.86 2.88 -7.97
C ILE A 54 -10.90 1.78 -7.93
N ASP A 55 -10.49 0.61 -7.45
CA ASP A 55 -11.39 -0.53 -7.24
C ASP A 55 -11.69 -0.72 -5.76
N LYS A 56 -10.69 -0.44 -4.91
CA LYS A 56 -10.74 -0.70 -3.47
C LYS A 56 -10.12 0.46 -2.71
N ILE A 57 -10.79 0.87 -1.64
CA ILE A 57 -10.32 1.87 -0.69
C ILE A 57 -10.17 1.18 0.67
N PHE A 58 -9.04 1.36 1.33
CA PHE A 58 -8.74 0.84 2.66
C PHE A 58 -8.50 2.01 3.61
N ILE A 59 -9.44 2.25 4.51
CA ILE A 59 -9.34 3.28 5.54
C ILE A 59 -8.70 2.67 6.78
N THR A 60 -7.63 3.28 7.28
CA THR A 60 -6.94 2.81 8.49
C THR A 60 -7.76 3.11 9.74
N HIS A 61 -8.28 4.33 9.84
CA HIS A 61 -9.12 4.80 10.94
C HIS A 61 -9.89 6.08 10.54
N PHE A 62 -10.82 6.51 11.40
CA PHE A 62 -11.75 7.61 11.12
C PHE A 62 -11.38 8.95 11.78
N HIS A 63 -10.09 9.32 11.76
CA HIS A 63 -9.69 10.72 11.95
C HIS A 63 -9.77 11.51 10.65
N GLY A 64 -10.14 12.78 10.73
CA GLY A 64 -10.59 13.54 9.57
C GLY A 64 -9.61 13.60 8.41
N ASP A 65 -8.32 13.67 8.71
CA ASP A 65 -7.21 13.68 7.77
C ASP A 65 -7.00 12.36 7.01
N HIS A 66 -7.64 11.26 7.43
CA HIS A 66 -7.57 9.96 6.74
C HIS A 66 -8.80 9.64 5.89
N TYR A 67 -9.94 10.30 6.08
CA TYR A 67 -11.18 9.88 5.39
C TYR A 67 -12.10 10.99 4.88
N LEU A 68 -11.92 12.26 5.27
CA LEU A 68 -12.86 13.33 4.85
C LEU A 68 -12.87 13.60 3.34
N GLY A 69 -11.82 13.21 2.61
CA GLY A 69 -11.80 13.26 1.15
C GLY A 69 -12.69 12.21 0.47
N LEU A 70 -13.14 11.19 1.20
CA LEU A 70 -13.95 10.09 0.67
C LEU A 70 -15.28 10.59 0.09
N GLY A 71 -15.97 11.51 0.78
CA GLY A 71 -17.25 12.04 0.30
C GLY A 71 -17.13 12.72 -1.07
N GLY A 72 -16.11 13.58 -1.23
CA GLY A 72 -15.83 14.22 -2.52
C GLY A 72 -15.45 13.20 -3.61
N LEU A 73 -14.70 12.16 -3.23
CA LEU A 73 -14.28 11.10 -4.15
C LEU A 73 -15.49 10.31 -4.69
N LEU A 74 -16.42 9.92 -3.82
CA LEU A 74 -17.64 9.21 -4.18
C LEU A 74 -18.53 10.03 -5.11
N GLN A 75 -18.76 11.31 -4.77
CA GLN A 75 -19.54 12.21 -5.61
C GLN A 75 -18.88 12.44 -6.97
N THR A 76 -17.56 12.60 -7.01
CA THR A 76 -16.82 12.76 -8.28
C THR A 76 -16.94 11.52 -9.16
N MET A 77 -16.77 10.32 -8.60
CA MET A 77 -16.95 9.06 -9.35
C MET A 77 -18.37 8.94 -9.92
N ASN A 78 -19.38 9.37 -9.15
CA ASN A 78 -20.76 9.38 -9.60
C ASN A 78 -21.00 10.35 -10.77
N LEU A 79 -20.52 11.59 -10.63
CA LEU A 79 -20.60 12.61 -11.68
C LEU A 79 -19.88 12.19 -12.96
N TRP A 80 -18.81 11.39 -12.84
CA TRP A 80 -18.07 10.82 -13.96
C TRP A 80 -18.64 9.50 -14.47
N ASN A 81 -19.90 9.19 -14.12
CA ASN A 81 -20.65 8.03 -14.61
C ASN A 81 -19.95 6.70 -14.35
N ARG A 82 -19.38 6.52 -13.16
CA ARG A 82 -18.80 5.23 -12.77
C ARG A 82 -19.85 4.14 -12.92
N LYS A 83 -19.44 3.00 -13.47
CA LYS A 83 -20.26 1.78 -13.61
C LYS A 83 -19.69 0.60 -12.84
N LYS A 84 -18.38 0.57 -12.66
CA LYS A 84 -17.70 -0.48 -11.92
C LYS A 84 -18.03 -0.36 -10.42
N PRO A 85 -18.29 -1.47 -9.71
CA PRO A 85 -18.43 -1.44 -8.26
C PRO A 85 -17.20 -0.85 -7.56
N LEU A 86 -17.41 -0.22 -6.41
CA LEU A 86 -16.34 0.23 -5.52
C LEU A 86 -16.44 -0.53 -4.20
N HIS A 87 -15.31 -1.01 -3.70
CA HIS A 87 -15.24 -1.65 -2.39
C HIS A 87 -14.52 -0.72 -1.40
N ILE A 88 -15.12 -0.49 -0.24
CA ILE A 88 -14.53 0.32 0.84
C ILE A 88 -14.37 -0.58 2.06
N TYR A 89 -13.14 -0.69 2.53
CA TYR A 89 -12.74 -1.50 3.67
C TYR A 89 -12.25 -0.55 4.77
N GLY A 90 -12.58 -0.84 6.02
CA GLY A 90 -12.09 -0.07 7.15
C GLY A 90 -12.41 -0.75 8.48
N PRO A 91 -12.06 -0.13 9.62
CA PRO A 91 -12.37 -0.68 10.94
C PRO A 91 -13.88 -0.65 11.24
N GLU A 92 -14.24 -0.99 12.48
CA GLU A 92 -15.57 -0.77 13.04
C GLU A 92 -16.09 0.65 12.71
N HIS A 93 -17.40 0.76 12.44
CA HIS A 93 -18.11 1.97 11.99
C HIS A 93 -17.90 2.38 10.52
N THR A 94 -17.17 1.60 9.70
CA THR A 94 -16.99 1.96 8.28
C THR A 94 -18.32 2.10 7.54
N PHE A 95 -19.31 1.25 7.83
CA PHE A 95 -20.62 1.38 7.21
C PHE A 95 -21.28 2.71 7.56
N GLU A 96 -21.28 3.07 8.85
CA GLU A 96 -21.88 4.30 9.36
C GLU A 96 -21.25 5.55 8.72
N PHE A 97 -19.91 5.65 8.72
CA PHE A 97 -19.22 6.82 8.17
C PHE A 97 -19.37 6.96 6.65
N VAL A 98 -19.36 5.85 5.91
CA VAL A 98 -19.64 5.87 4.46
C VAL A 98 -21.09 6.28 4.20
N GLN A 99 -22.04 5.73 4.96
CA GLN A 99 -23.46 6.05 4.85
C GLN A 99 -23.72 7.55 5.13
N ASN A 100 -23.01 8.15 6.08
CA ASN A 100 -23.10 9.58 6.38
C ASN A 100 -22.72 10.44 5.17
N PHE A 101 -21.69 10.08 4.39
CA PHE A 101 -21.38 10.80 3.15
C PHE A 101 -22.40 10.59 2.05
N ILE A 102 -22.94 9.37 1.94
CA ILE A 102 -24.00 9.06 0.96
C ILE A 102 -25.25 9.92 1.26
N ASN A 103 -25.61 10.03 2.53
CA ASN A 103 -26.78 10.79 2.98
C ASN A 103 -26.53 12.30 3.10
N SER A 104 -25.29 12.76 2.91
CA SER A 104 -24.92 14.18 2.99
C SER A 104 -25.09 14.85 1.62
N GLY A 105 -26.14 15.66 1.49
CA GLY A 105 -26.46 16.41 0.28
C GLY A 105 -27.35 15.64 -0.71
N PHE A 106 -27.51 16.19 -1.92
CA PHE A 106 -28.29 15.57 -3.00
C PHE A 106 -27.45 14.55 -3.79
N PHE A 107 -27.02 13.50 -3.10
CA PHE A 107 -26.19 12.45 -3.67
C PHE A 107 -26.91 11.10 -3.63
N GLY A 108 -27.06 10.49 -4.81
CA GLY A 108 -27.53 9.12 -4.96
C GLY A 108 -26.52 8.35 -5.83
N PRO A 109 -25.81 7.34 -5.28
CA PRO A 109 -24.81 6.61 -6.05
C PRO A 109 -25.47 5.80 -7.18
N ALA A 110 -25.02 6.04 -8.41
CA ALA A 110 -25.45 5.33 -9.62
C ALA A 110 -24.56 4.10 -9.95
N PHE A 111 -23.77 3.67 -8.97
CA PHE A 111 -22.90 2.48 -9.03
C PHE A 111 -22.87 1.81 -7.65
N ASP A 112 -22.56 0.52 -7.62
CA ASP A 112 -22.53 -0.24 -6.37
C ASP A 112 -21.36 0.18 -5.49
N ILE A 113 -21.67 0.46 -4.22
CA ILE A 113 -20.68 0.70 -3.17
C ILE A 113 -20.82 -0.43 -2.14
N TYR A 114 -19.83 -1.31 -2.08
CA TYR A 114 -19.76 -2.39 -1.11
C TYR A 114 -18.88 -1.96 0.05
N VAL A 115 -19.46 -1.92 1.25
CA VAL A 115 -18.75 -1.52 2.46
C VAL A 115 -18.44 -2.75 3.32
N HIS A 116 -17.19 -2.85 3.78
CA HIS A 116 -16.65 -4.00 4.49
C HIS A 116 -16.00 -3.53 5.79
N GLU A 117 -16.64 -3.81 6.92
CA GLU A 117 -16.03 -3.59 8.23
C GLU A 117 -15.09 -4.75 8.56
N LEU A 118 -13.86 -4.41 8.94
CA LEU A 118 -12.78 -5.34 9.16
C LEU A 118 -12.31 -5.31 10.62
N GLY A 119 -11.98 -6.49 11.13
CA GLY A 119 -11.06 -6.68 12.25
C GLY A 119 -9.69 -7.09 11.72
N GLU A 120 -9.14 -8.17 12.26
CA GLU A 120 -7.97 -8.84 11.69
C GLU A 120 -8.44 -9.86 10.66
N ALA A 121 -8.04 -9.68 9.41
CA ALA A 121 -8.52 -10.50 8.31
C ALA A 121 -7.43 -10.70 7.24
N ARG A 122 -7.60 -11.73 6.42
CA ARG A 122 -6.80 -11.98 5.22
C ARG A 122 -7.75 -12.12 4.03
N LEU A 123 -7.80 -11.08 3.22
CA LEU A 123 -8.63 -10.99 2.03
C LEU A 123 -7.81 -11.45 0.83
N LYS A 124 -8.38 -12.37 0.04
CA LYS A 124 -7.75 -12.88 -1.19
C LYS A 124 -8.37 -12.23 -2.41
N PHE A 125 -7.53 -11.76 -3.31
CA PHE A 125 -7.91 -11.18 -4.59
C PHE A 125 -7.09 -11.85 -5.71
N ASP A 126 -7.38 -11.50 -6.96
CA ASP A 126 -6.63 -12.03 -8.10
C ASP A 126 -5.19 -11.49 -8.10
N GLY A 127 -4.21 -12.36 -7.85
CA GLY A 127 -2.78 -12.05 -7.87
C GLY A 127 -2.21 -11.38 -6.61
N TYR A 128 -3.03 -11.09 -5.59
CA TYR A 128 -2.54 -10.54 -4.30
C TYR A 128 -3.52 -10.79 -3.15
N GLU A 129 -3.03 -10.51 -1.94
CA GLU A 129 -3.83 -10.52 -0.73
C GLU A 129 -3.69 -9.19 0.03
N ILE A 130 -4.73 -8.84 0.78
CA ILE A 130 -4.69 -7.76 1.78
C ILE A 130 -4.88 -8.36 3.16
N TRP A 131 -3.96 -8.08 4.09
CA TRP A 131 -4.08 -8.50 5.48
C TRP A 131 -4.30 -7.28 6.35
N SER A 132 -5.39 -7.24 7.12
CA SER A 132 -5.61 -6.19 8.11
C SER A 132 -5.13 -6.67 9.49
N PHE A 133 -4.57 -5.77 10.28
CA PHE A 133 -4.16 -6.04 11.65
C PHE A 133 -4.43 -4.84 12.55
N ARG A 134 -4.79 -5.08 13.82
CA ARG A 134 -5.01 -4.00 14.77
C ARG A 134 -3.71 -3.28 15.10
N VAL A 135 -3.79 -1.96 15.16
CA VAL A 135 -2.70 -1.07 15.63
C VAL A 135 -3.11 -0.37 16.92
N LYS A 136 -2.19 0.39 17.54
CA LYS A 136 -2.46 1.07 18.80
C LYS A 136 -2.74 2.55 18.53
N HIS A 137 -4.01 2.86 18.33
CA HIS A 137 -4.49 4.22 18.12
C HIS A 137 -5.72 4.48 19.00
N GLY A 138 -5.98 5.73 19.40
CA GLY A 138 -7.00 6.07 20.42
C GLY A 138 -8.46 5.73 20.02
N ILE A 139 -8.66 5.32 18.77
CA ILE A 139 -9.93 4.87 18.19
C ILE A 139 -9.70 3.55 17.43
N PRO A 140 -10.75 2.85 16.97
CA PRO A 140 -10.59 1.66 16.12
C PRO A 140 -9.70 1.95 14.91
N ALA A 141 -8.59 1.23 14.82
CA ALA A 141 -7.58 1.46 13.79
C ALA A 141 -6.93 0.16 13.31
N LEU A 142 -6.63 0.13 12.02
CA LEU A 142 -6.01 -1.00 11.32
C LEU A 142 -4.78 -0.55 10.54
N GLY A 143 -3.75 -1.39 10.55
CA GLY A 143 -2.72 -1.42 9.52
C GLY A 143 -3.06 -2.45 8.46
N TYR A 144 -2.46 -2.30 7.28
CA TYR A 144 -2.68 -3.16 6.12
C TYR A 144 -1.37 -3.71 5.56
N VAL A 145 -1.39 -4.98 5.15
CA VAL A 145 -0.34 -5.62 4.36
C VAL A 145 -0.89 -5.86 2.96
N PHE A 146 -0.22 -5.33 1.95
CA PHE A 146 -0.38 -5.78 0.57
C PHE A 146 0.67 -6.86 0.29
N LYS A 147 0.22 -8.05 -0.12
CA LYS A 147 1.11 -9.16 -0.49
C LYS A 147 0.80 -9.62 -1.91
N GLU A 148 1.68 -9.30 -2.85
CA GLU A 148 1.67 -9.90 -4.19
C GLU A 148 1.88 -11.41 -4.07
N GLU A 149 1.13 -12.19 -4.86
CA GLU A 149 1.30 -13.63 -4.92
C GLU A 149 2.70 -14.01 -5.44
N ASP A 150 3.22 -15.11 -4.89
CA ASP A 150 4.51 -15.62 -5.31
C ASP A 150 4.42 -16.24 -6.70
N ARG A 151 5.22 -15.70 -7.62
CA ARG A 151 5.26 -16.14 -9.02
C ARG A 151 6.18 -17.34 -9.17
N ARG A 152 5.88 -18.20 -10.14
CA ARG A 152 6.81 -19.26 -10.54
C ARG A 152 8.15 -18.69 -11.00
N GLY A 153 9.18 -19.52 -10.93
CA GLY A 153 10.47 -19.23 -11.53
C GLY A 153 10.37 -19.05 -13.04
N LYS A 154 11.34 -18.33 -13.62
CA LYS A 154 11.49 -18.24 -15.08
C LYS A 154 11.82 -19.63 -15.63
N PHE A 155 11.35 -19.91 -16.84
CA PHE A 155 11.82 -21.10 -17.56
C PHE A 155 13.32 -21.01 -17.79
N LEU A 156 13.98 -22.15 -17.66
CA LEU A 156 15.41 -22.32 -17.81
C LEU A 156 15.69 -22.96 -19.17
N PRO A 157 16.16 -22.20 -20.18
CA PRO A 157 16.34 -22.71 -21.54
C PRO A 157 17.21 -23.96 -21.62
N GLU A 158 18.24 -24.04 -20.78
CA GLU A 158 19.14 -25.19 -20.67
C GLU A 158 18.41 -26.45 -20.18
N LYS A 159 17.51 -26.32 -19.20
CA LYS A 159 16.73 -27.44 -18.70
C LYS A 159 15.63 -27.86 -19.67
N LEU A 160 15.00 -26.89 -20.35
CA LEU A 160 14.03 -27.17 -21.40
C LEU A 160 14.63 -28.03 -22.52
N LYS A 161 15.86 -27.70 -22.96
CA LYS A 161 16.60 -28.48 -23.96
C LYS A 161 16.87 -29.92 -23.52
N VAL A 162 17.19 -30.16 -22.24
CA VAL A 162 17.42 -31.52 -21.70
C VAL A 162 16.19 -32.41 -21.87
N TYR A 163 14.99 -31.83 -21.75
CA TYR A 163 13.73 -32.55 -21.91
C TYR A 163 13.13 -32.47 -23.32
N GLY A 164 13.81 -31.81 -24.27
CA GLY A 164 13.29 -31.60 -25.62
C GLY A 164 12.02 -30.74 -25.65
N LEU A 165 11.87 -29.83 -24.69
CA LEU A 165 10.73 -28.93 -24.60
C LEU A 165 11.03 -27.61 -25.31
N GLU A 166 10.21 -27.29 -26.31
CA GLU A 166 10.26 -26.02 -27.06
C GLU A 166 9.07 -25.12 -26.69
N PRO A 167 9.18 -23.79 -26.85
CA PRO A 167 8.05 -22.88 -26.68
C PRO A 167 6.85 -23.31 -27.53
N GLY A 168 5.70 -23.56 -26.89
CA GLY A 168 4.52 -24.04 -27.58
C GLY A 168 3.45 -24.64 -26.66
N PRO A 169 2.46 -25.35 -27.23
CA PRO A 169 1.31 -25.86 -26.49
C PRO A 169 1.67 -26.79 -25.33
N LEU A 170 2.73 -27.60 -25.47
CA LEU A 170 3.24 -28.49 -24.41
C LEU A 170 3.74 -27.71 -23.20
N LEU A 171 4.46 -26.62 -23.43
CA LEU A 171 4.92 -25.73 -22.36
C LEU A 171 3.75 -25.08 -21.62
N GLY A 172 2.74 -24.62 -22.38
CA GLY A 172 1.52 -24.06 -21.80
C GLY A 172 0.70 -25.10 -21.03
N LYS A 173 0.70 -26.36 -21.48
CA LYS A 173 0.09 -27.48 -20.75
C LYS A 173 0.84 -27.74 -19.43
N LEU A 174 2.16 -27.83 -19.47
CA LEU A 174 3.01 -27.97 -18.27
C LEU A 174 2.82 -26.82 -17.29
N GLU A 175 2.64 -25.60 -17.78
CA GLU A 175 2.39 -24.43 -16.94
C GLU A 175 1.03 -24.49 -16.23
N ARG A 176 -0.03 -24.96 -16.92
CA ARG A 176 -1.38 -25.08 -16.32
C ARG A 176 -1.52 -26.29 -15.41
N GLU A 177 -0.96 -27.43 -15.80
CA GLU A 177 -1.15 -28.71 -15.10
C GLU A 177 -0.06 -28.96 -14.04
N GLY A 178 1.02 -28.17 -14.04
CA GLY A 178 2.15 -28.29 -13.12
C GLY A 178 3.09 -29.47 -13.42
N GLN A 179 2.63 -30.45 -14.20
CA GLN A 179 3.42 -31.56 -14.72
C GLN A 179 2.83 -32.08 -16.04
N ILE A 180 3.66 -32.68 -16.88
CA ILE A 180 3.23 -33.42 -18.08
C ILE A 180 4.01 -34.72 -18.21
N GLU A 181 3.45 -35.67 -18.94
CA GLU A 181 4.21 -36.82 -19.42
C GLU A 181 4.67 -36.57 -20.87
N LEU A 182 5.96 -36.76 -21.12
CA LEU A 182 6.56 -36.63 -22.45
C LEU A 182 7.60 -37.74 -22.63
N ASN A 183 7.49 -38.52 -23.71
CA ASN A 183 8.40 -39.62 -24.04
C ASN A 183 8.59 -40.62 -22.88
N GLY A 184 7.51 -40.94 -22.16
CA GLY A 184 7.52 -41.86 -21.00
C GLY A 184 8.19 -41.31 -19.74
N ARG A 185 8.46 -39.99 -19.68
CA ARG A 185 8.98 -39.30 -18.50
C ARG A 185 7.98 -38.29 -17.98
N ILE A 186 7.81 -38.24 -16.66
CA ILE A 186 7.08 -37.17 -16.00
C ILE A 186 8.03 -35.98 -15.86
N ILE A 187 7.63 -34.84 -16.40
CA ILE A 187 8.35 -33.56 -16.28
C ILE A 187 7.49 -32.64 -15.44
N ARG A 188 8.02 -32.16 -14.31
CA ARG A 188 7.37 -31.18 -13.46
C ARG A 188 7.80 -29.78 -13.83
N LEU A 189 6.97 -28.79 -13.51
CA LEU A 189 7.26 -27.39 -13.81
C LEU A 189 8.55 -26.93 -13.10
N GLU A 190 8.80 -27.42 -11.89
CA GLU A 190 10.02 -27.18 -11.10
C GLU A 190 11.30 -27.77 -11.73
N ASP A 191 11.17 -28.83 -12.55
CA ASP A 191 12.32 -29.43 -13.24
C ASP A 191 12.89 -28.51 -14.32
N VAL A 192 12.08 -27.58 -14.83
CA VAL A 192 12.42 -26.70 -15.96
C VAL A 192 12.31 -25.21 -15.64
N THR A 193 12.08 -24.85 -14.38
CA THR A 193 12.05 -23.46 -13.92
C THR A 193 13.10 -23.20 -12.85
N GLY A 194 13.45 -21.92 -12.69
CA GLY A 194 14.26 -21.44 -11.57
C GLY A 194 13.49 -21.40 -10.25
N PRO A 195 14.11 -20.88 -9.17
CA PRO A 195 13.43 -20.73 -7.88
C PRO A 195 12.19 -19.84 -8.01
N ARG A 196 11.19 -20.08 -7.14
CA ARG A 196 9.99 -19.21 -7.05
C ARG A 196 10.41 -17.78 -6.76
N ARG A 197 9.73 -16.84 -7.40
CA ARG A 197 9.95 -15.40 -7.22
C ARG A 197 8.93 -14.91 -6.21
N ARG A 198 9.43 -14.54 -5.04
CA ARG A 198 8.60 -13.97 -3.97
C ARG A 198 7.89 -12.72 -4.48
N GLY A 199 6.58 -12.64 -4.28
CA GLY A 199 5.84 -11.42 -4.55
C GLY A 199 6.20 -10.32 -3.54
N VAL A 200 6.09 -9.06 -3.97
CA VAL A 200 6.30 -7.88 -3.13
C VAL A 200 5.39 -7.89 -1.89
N LYS A 201 5.95 -7.54 -0.74
CA LYS A 201 5.22 -7.33 0.52
C LYS A 201 5.37 -5.88 0.98
N LEU A 202 4.27 -5.13 0.95
CA LEU A 202 4.15 -3.76 1.46
C LEU A 202 3.33 -3.79 2.75
N VAL A 203 3.74 -3.01 3.75
CA VAL A 203 2.98 -2.78 4.98
C VAL A 203 2.74 -1.29 5.15
N TYR A 204 1.50 -0.90 5.43
CA TYR A 204 1.11 0.45 5.81
C TYR A 204 0.46 0.42 7.18
N THR A 205 0.99 1.17 8.15
CA THR A 205 0.50 1.10 9.53
C THR A 205 -0.76 1.90 9.77
N GLY A 206 -1.02 2.94 8.97
CA GLY A 206 -1.81 4.08 9.45
C GLY A 206 -1.14 4.72 10.66
N ASP A 207 -1.91 5.42 11.47
CA ASP A 207 -1.43 6.02 12.70
C ASP A 207 -1.35 5.00 13.83
N THR A 208 -0.23 5.01 14.57
CA THR A 208 -0.07 4.09 15.68
C THR A 208 1.02 4.53 16.64
N ALA A 209 0.74 4.38 17.93
CA ALA A 209 1.79 4.27 18.94
C ALA A 209 2.57 2.95 18.77
N PRO A 210 3.77 2.83 19.34
CA PRO A 210 4.54 1.60 19.27
C PRO A 210 3.73 0.38 19.71
N CYS A 211 3.63 -0.61 18.83
CA CYS A 211 2.97 -1.87 19.15
C CYS A 211 3.66 -3.06 18.48
N LYS A 212 3.69 -4.20 19.20
CA LYS A 212 4.39 -5.42 18.77
C LYS A 212 3.85 -5.99 17.47
N ARG A 213 2.58 -5.71 17.15
CA ARG A 213 1.91 -6.22 15.96
C ARG A 213 2.55 -5.69 14.68
N VAL A 214 2.99 -4.42 14.65
CA VAL A 214 3.65 -3.89 13.45
C VAL A 214 4.90 -4.70 13.11
N ALA A 215 5.78 -4.97 14.08
CA ALA A 215 6.98 -5.77 13.82
C ALA A 215 6.65 -7.18 13.30
N LEU A 216 5.58 -7.82 13.80
CA LEU A 216 5.14 -9.14 13.35
C LEU A 216 4.66 -9.11 11.89
N PHE A 217 3.80 -8.15 11.54
CA PHE A 217 3.24 -8.06 10.18
C PHE A 217 4.27 -7.52 9.17
N SER A 218 5.24 -6.74 9.62
CA SER A 218 6.33 -6.20 8.81
C SER A 218 7.49 -7.15 8.58
N GLU A 219 7.48 -8.37 9.14
CA GLU A 219 8.61 -9.30 9.00
C GLU A 219 8.96 -9.51 7.51
N LYS A 220 10.22 -9.22 7.15
CA LYS A 220 10.81 -9.32 5.81
C LYS A 220 10.03 -8.57 4.72
N ALA A 221 9.29 -7.52 5.09
CA ALA A 221 8.60 -6.67 4.14
C ALA A 221 9.60 -5.99 3.19
N ASP A 222 9.19 -5.81 1.94
CA ASP A 222 9.95 -5.03 0.96
C ASP A 222 9.83 -3.53 1.25
N LEU A 223 8.67 -3.10 1.76
CA LEU A 223 8.42 -1.73 2.16
C LEU A 223 7.54 -1.69 3.42
N LEU A 224 7.95 -0.90 4.40
CA LEU A 224 7.14 -0.52 5.56
C LEU A 224 6.89 0.98 5.52
N ILE A 225 5.65 1.40 5.34
CA ILE A 225 5.21 2.78 5.48
C ILE A 225 4.67 2.92 6.91
N HIS A 226 5.45 3.56 7.77
CA HIS A 226 5.22 3.60 9.21
C HIS A 226 4.92 5.03 9.68
N ASP A 227 3.99 5.17 10.62
CA ASP A 227 3.82 6.39 11.40
C ASP A 227 5.16 6.77 12.06
N ALA A 228 5.66 7.95 11.75
CA ALA A 228 6.84 8.52 12.38
C ALA A 228 6.58 9.99 12.69
N THR A 229 5.38 10.30 13.21
CA THR A 229 4.90 11.67 13.37
C THR A 229 5.90 12.59 14.09
N TYR A 230 6.61 12.06 15.10
CA TYR A 230 7.43 12.86 16.01
C TYR A 230 8.93 12.50 15.98
N LEU A 231 9.78 13.51 16.21
CA LEU A 231 11.22 13.30 16.37
C LEU A 231 11.57 12.83 17.79
N THR A 232 10.81 13.22 18.80
CA THR A 232 11.07 12.87 20.20
C THR A 232 9.80 12.42 20.94
N PRO A 233 9.94 11.61 22.01
CA PRO A 233 8.81 11.25 22.87
C PRO A 233 8.13 12.45 23.56
N GLU A 234 8.89 13.51 23.87
CA GLU A 234 8.35 14.73 24.48
C GLU A 234 7.40 15.43 23.52
N ASP A 235 7.77 15.51 22.23
CA ASP A 235 6.93 16.12 21.20
C ASP A 235 5.66 15.30 20.93
N ARG A 236 5.76 13.96 21.05
CA ARG A 236 4.59 13.07 20.97
C ARG A 236 3.60 13.32 22.10
N GLY A 237 4.09 13.54 23.32
CA GLY A 237 3.26 13.62 24.52
C GLY A 237 2.42 12.35 24.70
N GLU A 238 1.12 12.54 24.97
CA GLU A 238 0.15 11.45 25.16
C GLU A 238 -0.56 11.01 23.87
N SER A 239 -0.14 11.53 22.71
CA SER A 239 -0.73 11.14 21.44
C SER A 239 -0.43 9.67 21.10
N TYR A 240 -1.31 9.06 20.31
CA TYR A 240 -1.18 7.67 19.89
C TYR A 240 -0.38 7.53 18.58
N HIS A 241 0.80 8.15 18.54
CA HIS A 241 1.72 8.13 17.40
C HIS A 241 3.09 7.55 17.78
N SER A 242 3.91 7.25 16.77
CA SER A 242 5.28 6.76 16.96
C SER A 242 6.32 7.85 16.69
N THR A 243 7.50 7.70 17.29
CA THR A 243 8.68 8.50 16.94
C THR A 243 9.43 7.88 15.76
N VAL A 244 10.32 8.66 15.15
CA VAL A 244 11.25 8.17 14.11
C VAL A 244 12.12 7.02 14.61
N GLU A 245 12.68 7.14 15.82
CA GLU A 245 13.52 6.09 16.42
C GLU A 245 12.72 4.79 16.59
N GLU A 246 11.50 4.87 17.12
CA GLU A 246 10.62 3.71 17.30
C GLU A 246 10.27 3.02 15.97
N ALA A 247 10.00 3.80 14.92
CA ALA A 247 9.75 3.26 13.58
C ALA A 247 10.99 2.55 13.00
N CYS A 248 12.18 3.12 13.21
CA CYS A 248 13.45 2.55 12.75
C CYS A 248 13.83 1.27 13.51
N GLU A 249 13.57 1.20 14.81
CA GLU A 249 13.72 -0.03 15.61
C GLU A 249 12.80 -1.15 15.11
N VAL A 250 11.53 -0.83 14.82
CA VAL A 250 10.56 -1.79 14.27
C VAL A 250 11.05 -2.31 12.92
N ALA A 251 11.49 -1.44 12.01
CA ALA A 251 12.00 -1.83 10.70
C ALA A 251 13.23 -2.75 10.80
N LYS A 252 14.19 -2.40 11.67
CA LYS A 252 15.40 -3.19 11.94
C LYS A 252 15.06 -4.58 12.48
N ARG A 253 14.20 -4.63 13.50
CA ARG A 253 13.76 -5.90 14.11
C ARG A 253 13.01 -6.79 13.12
N ALA A 254 12.16 -6.20 12.30
CA ALA A 254 11.38 -6.91 11.29
C ALA A 254 12.19 -7.25 10.04
N LYS A 255 13.44 -6.79 9.90
CA LYS A 255 14.29 -6.98 8.72
C LYS A 255 13.61 -6.48 7.44
N VAL A 256 13.00 -5.30 7.53
CA VAL A 256 12.39 -4.62 6.39
C VAL A 256 13.50 -4.15 5.44
N LYS A 257 13.25 -4.22 4.12
CA LYS A 257 14.21 -3.75 3.12
C LYS A 257 14.24 -2.23 2.98
N LEU A 258 13.08 -1.57 3.06
CA LEU A 258 12.97 -0.12 2.98
C LEU A 258 11.89 0.40 3.95
N LEU A 259 12.25 1.38 4.77
CA LEU A 259 11.32 2.10 5.65
C LEU A 259 10.91 3.43 5.02
N ALA A 260 9.62 3.73 4.95
CA ALA A 260 9.10 5.05 4.64
C ALA A 260 8.57 5.70 5.93
N LEU A 261 9.26 6.75 6.38
CA LEU A 261 8.88 7.55 7.55
C LEU A 261 7.74 8.50 7.18
N PHE A 262 6.52 8.17 7.57
CA PHE A 262 5.30 8.79 7.09
C PHE A 262 4.59 9.59 8.19
N HIS A 263 3.61 10.42 7.81
CA HIS A 263 2.78 11.22 8.74
C HIS A 263 3.56 12.27 9.56
N ARG A 264 4.65 12.84 9.01
CA ARG A 264 5.50 13.80 9.75
C ARG A 264 4.70 15.02 10.23
N ALA A 265 4.81 15.34 11.52
CA ALA A 265 4.13 16.49 12.14
C ALA A 265 4.45 17.82 11.43
N PHE A 266 3.49 18.74 11.48
CA PHE A 266 3.59 20.05 10.83
C PHE A 266 4.70 20.94 11.41
N ARG A 267 5.14 20.66 12.65
CA ARG A 267 6.14 21.47 13.36
C ARG A 267 7.55 21.35 12.81
N TYR A 268 7.85 20.26 12.09
CA TYR A 268 9.18 20.03 11.55
C TYR A 268 9.24 20.38 10.07
N SER A 269 10.24 21.16 9.71
CA SER A 269 10.61 21.31 8.30
C SER A 269 11.11 19.97 7.74
N TYR A 270 11.05 19.80 6.41
CA TYR A 270 11.56 18.58 5.77
C TYR A 270 13.04 18.36 6.08
N GLY A 271 13.85 19.42 6.00
CA GLY A 271 15.30 19.35 6.20
C GLY A 271 15.68 18.97 7.63
N GLU A 272 15.03 19.58 8.62
CA GLU A 272 15.22 19.26 10.04
C GLU A 272 14.87 17.80 10.33
N TYR A 273 13.69 17.36 9.87
CA TYR A 273 13.22 16.00 10.11
C TYR A 273 14.11 14.96 9.42
N LEU A 274 14.51 15.20 8.16
CA LEU A 274 15.40 14.30 7.44
C LEU A 274 16.78 14.24 8.10
N SER A 275 17.34 15.38 8.52
CA SER A 275 18.62 15.43 9.23
C SER A 275 18.55 14.58 10.50
N LYS A 276 17.51 14.76 11.31
CA LYS A 276 17.36 14.00 12.55
C LYS A 276 17.09 12.52 12.29
N ALA A 277 16.28 12.18 11.29
CA ALA A 277 16.05 10.79 10.91
C ALA A 277 17.34 10.09 10.47
N THR A 278 18.22 10.79 9.76
CA THR A 278 19.53 10.27 9.34
C THR A 278 20.44 9.96 10.53
N GLU A 279 20.33 10.73 11.61
CA GLU A 279 21.07 10.46 12.86
C GLU A 279 20.49 9.27 13.65
N LEU A 280 19.17 9.09 13.61
CA LEU A 280 18.45 8.10 14.43
C LEU A 280 18.32 6.73 13.78
N CYS A 281 18.34 6.65 12.46
CA CYS A 281 17.99 5.44 11.72
C CYS A 281 19.20 4.73 11.12
N ASP A 282 19.38 3.47 11.55
CA ASP A 282 20.39 2.53 11.03
C ASP A 282 19.74 1.45 10.16
N VAL A 283 18.87 1.88 9.24
CA VAL A 283 18.17 1.06 8.24
C VAL A 283 18.02 1.88 6.96
N ASP A 284 17.84 1.22 5.81
CA ASP A 284 17.48 1.93 4.58
C ASP A 284 16.11 2.58 4.74
N PHE A 285 16.04 3.90 4.56
CA PHE A 285 14.80 4.65 4.71
C PHE A 285 14.63 5.76 3.67
N ILE A 286 13.38 6.21 3.51
CA ILE A 286 12.97 7.41 2.79
C ILE A 286 12.05 8.25 3.68
N VAL A 287 12.01 9.56 3.43
CA VAL A 287 10.99 10.47 3.96
C VAL A 287 10.13 10.90 2.77
N PRO A 288 9.00 10.23 2.50
CA PRO A 288 8.24 10.49 1.28
C PRO A 288 7.72 11.92 1.22
N LYS A 289 7.82 12.52 0.03
CA LYS A 289 7.13 13.76 -0.33
C LYS A 289 5.85 13.42 -1.08
N ASP A 290 4.92 14.37 -1.09
CA ASP A 290 3.80 14.30 -2.01
C ASP A 290 4.32 14.13 -3.44
N PHE A 291 3.65 13.26 -4.19
CA PHE A 291 3.95 12.90 -5.57
C PHE A 291 5.20 12.05 -5.78
N ASP A 292 5.82 11.57 -4.70
CA ASP A 292 6.81 10.50 -4.83
C ASP A 292 6.15 9.23 -5.39
N LEU A 293 6.79 8.66 -6.40
CA LEU A 293 6.47 7.37 -6.99
C LEU A 293 7.61 6.40 -6.68
N LEU A 294 7.30 5.43 -5.84
CA LEU A 294 8.18 4.32 -5.54
C LEU A 294 7.75 3.09 -6.33
N THR A 295 8.63 2.59 -7.19
CA THR A 295 8.43 1.36 -7.93
C THR A 295 9.20 0.24 -7.23
N VAL A 296 8.50 -0.80 -6.79
CA VAL A 296 9.09 -1.93 -6.06
C VAL A 296 9.02 -3.19 -6.89
N GLU A 297 10.18 -3.83 -7.02
CA GLU A 297 10.36 -5.19 -7.50
C GLU A 297 11.01 -6.03 -6.39
N SER A 298 11.00 -7.35 -6.52
CA SER A 298 11.39 -8.24 -5.44
C SER A 298 12.81 -8.04 -4.92
N ASP A 299 13.73 -7.45 -5.68
CA ASP A 299 15.13 -7.23 -5.27
C ASP A 299 15.62 -5.79 -5.49
N HIS A 300 14.75 -4.89 -5.96
CA HIS A 300 15.12 -3.52 -6.32
C HIS A 300 13.95 -2.57 -6.13
N TRP A 301 14.25 -1.31 -5.82
CA TRP A 301 13.28 -0.23 -5.80
C TRP A 301 13.85 1.02 -6.47
N GLU A 302 12.96 1.79 -7.10
CA GLU A 302 13.28 3.07 -7.73
C GLU A 302 12.32 4.14 -7.19
N LEU A 303 12.88 5.25 -6.71
CA LEU A 303 12.13 6.40 -6.24
C LEU A 303 12.34 7.58 -7.19
N ARG A 304 11.25 8.22 -7.61
CA ARG A 304 11.27 9.48 -8.35
C ARG A 304 10.07 10.33 -7.96
N ASN A 305 10.13 11.64 -8.11
CA ASN A 305 8.94 12.48 -7.95
C ASN A 305 8.23 12.65 -9.31
N VAL A 306 6.91 12.47 -9.38
CA VAL A 306 6.21 12.55 -10.68
C VAL A 306 6.11 13.97 -11.24
N LEU A 307 6.50 14.98 -10.46
CA LEU A 307 6.60 16.38 -10.90
C LEU A 307 8.01 16.76 -11.37
N GLU A 308 9.02 15.94 -11.10
CA GLU A 308 10.37 16.20 -11.62
C GLU A 308 10.37 16.07 -13.15
N GLY A 309 10.74 17.18 -13.83
CA GLY A 309 10.69 17.30 -15.29
C GLY A 309 9.35 17.77 -15.86
N ALA A 310 8.39 18.19 -15.04
CA ALA A 310 7.07 18.68 -15.45
C ALA A 310 6.97 20.22 -15.59
N LEU A 311 8.08 20.92 -15.80
CA LEU A 311 8.14 22.37 -16.07
C LEU A 311 8.31 22.65 -17.57
#